data_AF-A0A9J7DDH8-F1
#
_entry.id   AF-A0A9J7DDH8-F1
#
_cell.length_a   1.000
_cell.length_b   1.000
_cell.length_c   1.000
_cell.angle_alpha   90.00
_cell.angle_beta   90.00
_cell.angle_gamma   90.00
#
_symmetry.space_group_name_H-M   'P 1'
#
loop_
_entity.id
_entity.type
_entity.pdbx_description
1 polymer ?
#
loop_
_entity_poly.entity_id
_entity_poly.type
_entity_poly.pdbx_seq_one_letter_code
_entity_poly.pdbx_strand_id
1 'polypeptide(L)'
;MLHLSVTHISRVCFSIIQTLSVLKTKTAFTAMSKESQEVKFSGFLPSLPKEKLLQNFEEAKQKIDVESEDHKEIWEEFSKAVTGCICEIVFSPKISNKEDSDKASALLKNYRDDALLINPKFFNKWIYDFRKRFSSLLDFWKNEMVAKELGPLWTGDFELFDRFDDPEPEVREVLWKLIFDEPALSETKAKQAAELLWAYKVDACFRSPYQYNDWIVTVRDELVKRKFVDFWKIVVDQELGLIGSKESDYFDDMDDPEIPEFYKIGNDNLKMESK
;
A
#
# COMPACT_ATOMS: atom_id res chain seq x y z
N MET A 1 -79.54 12.79 -8.76
CA MET A 1 -78.74 11.62 -8.34
C MET A 1 -77.98 11.12 -9.56
N LEU A 2 -76.65 11.08 -9.47
CA LEU A 2 -75.73 10.97 -10.60
C LEU A 2 -75.82 9.61 -11.32
N HIS A 3 -76.22 9.64 -12.60
CA HIS A 3 -75.96 8.58 -13.57
C HIS A 3 -74.51 8.69 -14.05
N LEU A 4 -73.63 7.85 -13.49
CA LEU A 4 -72.31 7.60 -14.06
C LEU A 4 -72.42 6.41 -15.01
N SER A 5 -72.13 6.68 -16.28
CA SER A 5 -72.25 5.78 -17.43
C SER A 5 -71.31 4.57 -17.33
N VAL A 6 -71.87 3.39 -17.59
CA VAL A 6 -71.18 2.08 -17.69
C VAL A 6 -69.99 2.09 -18.67
N THR A 7 -69.95 3.02 -19.63
CA THR A 7 -68.82 3.16 -20.57
C THR A 7 -67.54 3.73 -19.95
N HIS A 8 -67.59 4.40 -18.80
CA HIS A 8 -66.38 4.92 -18.13
C HIS A 8 -65.61 3.84 -17.36
N ILE A 9 -66.31 2.85 -16.80
CA ILE A 9 -65.67 1.76 -16.03
C ILE A 9 -64.89 0.83 -16.96
N SER A 10 -65.39 0.58 -18.18
CA SER A 10 -64.75 -0.35 -19.13
C SER A 10 -63.41 0.19 -19.68
N ARG A 11 -63.28 1.51 -19.89
CA ARG A 11 -62.02 2.13 -20.36
C ARG A 11 -60.92 2.15 -19.29
N VAL A 12 -61.28 2.33 -18.02
CA VAL A 12 -60.31 2.30 -16.91
C VAL A 12 -59.78 0.88 -16.69
N CYS A 13 -60.64 -0.14 -16.78
CA CYS A 13 -60.21 -1.54 -16.67
C CYS A 13 -59.28 -1.96 -17.82
N PHE A 14 -59.55 -1.52 -19.06
CA PHE A 14 -58.68 -1.86 -20.20
C PHE A 14 -57.30 -1.20 -20.11
N SER A 15 -57.24 0.06 -19.66
CA SER A 15 -55.96 0.76 -19.46
C SER A 15 -55.11 0.10 -18.38
N ILE A 16 -55.71 -0.29 -17.25
CA ILE A 16 -54.99 -0.97 -16.16
C ILE A 16 -54.46 -2.35 -16.60
N ILE A 17 -55.23 -3.12 -17.37
CA ILE A 17 -54.78 -4.42 -17.88
C ILE A 17 -53.63 -4.26 -18.88
N GLN A 18 -53.65 -3.22 -19.72
CA GLN A 18 -52.57 -2.95 -20.67
C GLN A 18 -51.30 -2.46 -19.97
N THR A 19 -51.41 -1.65 -18.91
CA THR A 19 -50.27 -1.25 -18.06
C THR A 19 -49.71 -2.43 -17.26
N LEU A 20 -50.56 -3.33 -16.76
CA LEU A 20 -50.13 -4.55 -16.05
C LEU A 20 -49.46 -5.58 -16.99
N SER A 21 -49.88 -5.65 -18.26
CA SER A 21 -49.23 -6.47 -19.29
C SER A 21 -47.84 -5.93 -19.65
N VAL A 22 -47.70 -4.62 -19.82
CA VAL A 22 -46.41 -3.94 -20.06
C VAL A 22 -45.49 -4.00 -18.83
N LEU A 23 -46.05 -3.93 -17.61
CA LEU A 23 -45.29 -4.15 -16.39
C LEU A 23 -44.80 -5.59 -16.31
N LYS A 24 -45.65 -6.61 -16.55
CA LYS A 24 -45.22 -8.02 -16.55
C LYS A 24 -44.17 -8.33 -17.61
N THR A 25 -44.21 -7.73 -18.80
CA THR A 25 -43.16 -7.90 -19.81
C THR A 25 -41.88 -7.14 -19.47
N LYS A 26 -41.96 -5.96 -18.84
CA LYS A 26 -40.77 -5.29 -18.29
C LYS A 26 -40.14 -6.07 -17.13
N THR A 27 -40.92 -6.63 -16.21
CA THR A 27 -40.39 -7.43 -15.11
C THR A 27 -39.85 -8.78 -15.59
N ALA A 28 -40.40 -9.35 -16.66
CA ALA A 28 -39.89 -10.57 -17.28
C ALA A 28 -38.61 -10.34 -18.11
N PHE A 29 -38.42 -9.15 -18.70
CA PHE A 29 -37.18 -8.84 -19.44
C PHE A 29 -36.00 -8.51 -18.52
N THR A 30 -36.25 -8.07 -17.28
CA THR A 30 -35.20 -7.89 -16.25
C THR A 30 -34.90 -9.18 -15.47
N ALA A 31 -35.54 -10.30 -15.81
CA ALA A 31 -35.34 -11.60 -15.17
C ALA A 31 -34.76 -12.63 -16.16
N MET A 32 -33.96 -12.19 -17.14
CA MET A 32 -32.92 -13.07 -17.68
C MET A 32 -31.85 -13.19 -16.62
N SER A 33 -31.62 -14.43 -16.17
CA SER A 33 -30.75 -14.80 -15.06
C SER A 33 -29.42 -14.04 -15.07
N LYS A 34 -29.21 -13.21 -14.05
CA LYS A 34 -27.87 -12.87 -13.57
C LYS A 34 -27.24 -14.17 -13.06
N GLU A 35 -26.52 -14.88 -13.91
CA GLU A 35 -25.67 -15.97 -13.43
C GLU A 35 -24.46 -15.34 -12.72
N SER A 36 -24.60 -15.18 -11.39
CA SER A 36 -23.49 -14.79 -10.53
C SER A 36 -22.37 -15.82 -10.64
N GLN A 37 -21.15 -15.34 -10.90
CA GLN A 37 -20.00 -16.21 -11.00
C GLN A 37 -19.51 -16.61 -9.60
N GLU A 38 -19.51 -17.91 -9.29
CA GLU A 38 -18.95 -18.43 -8.04
C GLU A 38 -17.49 -18.87 -8.24
N VAL A 39 -16.53 -18.11 -7.69
CA VAL A 39 -15.11 -18.49 -7.65
C VAL A 39 -14.68 -18.70 -6.20
N LYS A 40 -14.00 -19.81 -5.91
CA LYS A 40 -13.51 -20.13 -4.56
C LYS A 40 -12.01 -19.87 -4.44
N PHE A 41 -11.63 -19.13 -3.39
CA PHE A 41 -10.24 -18.77 -3.10
C PHE A 41 -9.63 -19.54 -1.92
N SER A 42 -10.23 -20.68 -1.54
CA SER A 42 -9.75 -21.53 -0.44
C SER A 42 -8.38 -22.18 -0.68
N GLY A 43 -7.78 -21.99 -1.86
CA GLY A 43 -6.45 -22.48 -2.21
C GLY A 43 -5.29 -21.66 -1.63
N PHE A 44 -5.54 -20.48 -1.06
CA PHE A 44 -4.50 -19.65 -0.44
C PHE A 44 -4.28 -20.04 1.03
N LEU A 45 -3.55 -21.13 1.25
CA LEU A 45 -3.22 -21.63 2.59
C LEU A 45 -1.73 -21.41 2.89
N PRO A 46 -1.35 -20.72 3.97
CA PRO A 46 0.05 -20.41 4.30
C PRO A 46 0.97 -21.62 4.44
N SER A 47 0.38 -22.78 4.78
CA SER A 47 1.08 -24.05 4.95
C SER A 47 1.51 -24.70 3.62
N LEU A 48 1.02 -24.22 2.48
CA LEU A 48 1.37 -24.77 1.19
C LEU A 48 2.79 -24.35 0.76
N PRO A 49 3.47 -25.17 -0.06
CA PRO A 49 4.73 -24.78 -0.67
C PRO A 49 4.55 -23.64 -1.67
N LYS A 50 5.63 -22.89 -1.90
CA LYS A 50 5.68 -21.72 -2.79
C LYS A 50 5.09 -22.02 -4.16
N GLU A 51 5.55 -23.09 -4.81
CA GLU A 51 5.13 -23.48 -6.16
C GLU A 51 3.62 -23.71 -6.24
N LYS A 52 3.03 -24.26 -5.17
CA LYS A 52 1.60 -24.52 -5.12
C LYS A 52 0.79 -23.24 -4.92
N LEU A 53 1.27 -22.30 -4.11
CA LEU A 53 0.63 -20.99 -3.95
C LEU A 53 0.63 -20.19 -5.26
N LEU A 54 1.77 -20.17 -5.96
CA LEU A 54 1.88 -19.50 -7.26
C LEU A 54 0.99 -20.15 -8.33
N GLN A 55 0.92 -21.49 -8.35
CA GLN A 55 -0.01 -22.20 -9.23
C GLN A 55 -1.46 -21.82 -8.90
N ASN A 56 -1.84 -21.84 -7.62
CA ASN A 56 -3.20 -21.50 -7.20
C ASN A 56 -3.57 -20.05 -7.55
N PHE A 57 -2.60 -19.12 -7.50
CA PHE A 57 -2.76 -17.73 -7.91
C PHE A 57 -3.15 -17.63 -9.40
N GLU A 58 -2.38 -18.25 -10.30
CA GLU A 58 -2.69 -18.22 -11.73
C GLU A 58 -3.99 -18.95 -12.08
N GLU A 59 -4.24 -20.11 -11.48
CA GLU A 59 -5.48 -20.86 -11.70
C GLU A 59 -6.72 -20.11 -11.22
N ALA A 60 -6.62 -19.36 -10.12
CA ALA A 60 -7.72 -18.55 -9.62
C ALA A 60 -7.97 -17.34 -10.53
N LYS A 61 -6.92 -16.64 -10.99
CA LYS A 61 -7.05 -15.54 -11.97
C LYS A 61 -7.75 -15.98 -13.26
N GLN A 62 -7.33 -17.11 -13.83
CA GLN A 62 -7.89 -17.63 -15.07
C GLN A 62 -9.37 -18.02 -14.97
N LYS A 63 -9.85 -18.30 -13.75
CA LYS A 63 -11.25 -18.63 -13.50
C LYS A 63 -12.16 -17.42 -13.40
N ILE A 64 -11.61 -16.21 -13.22
CA ILE A 64 -12.39 -14.98 -13.08
C ILE A 64 -12.79 -14.49 -14.47
N ASP A 65 -14.08 -14.30 -14.68
CA ASP A 65 -14.62 -13.81 -15.95
C ASP A 65 -14.71 -12.30 -15.85
N VAL A 66 -13.88 -11.60 -16.61
CA VAL A 66 -13.82 -10.13 -16.60
C VAL A 66 -15.05 -9.49 -17.24
N GLU A 67 -15.82 -10.25 -18.02
CA GLU A 67 -17.08 -9.78 -18.63
C GLU A 67 -18.27 -9.97 -17.68
N SER A 68 -18.11 -10.70 -16.58
CA SER A 68 -19.13 -10.86 -15.53
C SER A 68 -19.46 -9.51 -14.89
N GLU A 69 -20.73 -9.26 -14.57
CA GLU A 69 -21.13 -8.06 -13.82
C GLU A 69 -20.46 -8.00 -12.42
N ASP A 70 -20.16 -9.16 -11.85
CA ASP A 70 -19.64 -9.31 -10.49
C ASP A 70 -18.09 -9.34 -10.43
N HIS A 71 -17.40 -9.19 -11.57
CA HIS A 71 -15.94 -9.35 -11.67
C HIS A 71 -15.16 -8.48 -10.67
N LYS A 72 -15.64 -7.27 -10.37
CA LYS A 72 -14.98 -6.35 -9.41
C LYS A 72 -15.02 -6.88 -7.99
N GLU A 73 -16.17 -7.42 -7.58
CA GLU A 73 -16.36 -8.01 -6.25
C GLU A 73 -15.49 -9.26 -6.11
N ILE A 74 -15.47 -10.09 -7.16
CA ILE A 74 -14.64 -11.30 -7.23
C ILE A 74 -13.14 -10.96 -7.19
N TRP A 75 -12.69 -9.90 -7.88
CA TRP A 75 -11.30 -9.42 -7.80
C TRP A 75 -10.94 -8.88 -6.42
N GLU A 76 -11.88 -8.25 -5.72
CA GLU A 76 -11.67 -7.80 -4.35
C GLU A 76 -11.56 -8.99 -3.38
N GLU A 77 -12.40 -10.01 -3.53
CA GLU A 77 -12.31 -11.25 -2.75
C GLU A 77 -11.00 -12.01 -3.01
N PHE A 78 -10.60 -12.12 -4.28
CA PHE A 78 -9.30 -12.66 -4.68
C PHE A 78 -8.17 -11.91 -3.98
N SER A 79 -8.20 -10.57 -4.05
CA SER A 79 -7.20 -9.70 -3.44
C SER A 79 -7.12 -9.90 -1.93
N LYS A 80 -8.26 -10.00 -1.23
CA LYS A 80 -8.33 -10.29 0.21
C LYS A 80 -7.73 -11.66 0.54
N ALA A 81 -8.01 -12.69 -0.26
CA ALA A 81 -7.50 -14.04 -0.01
C ALA A 81 -5.97 -14.12 -0.18
N VAL A 82 -5.43 -13.53 -1.25
CA VAL A 82 -3.98 -13.48 -1.51
C VAL A 82 -3.27 -12.70 -0.40
N THR A 83 -3.74 -11.50 -0.10
CA THR A 83 -3.12 -10.63 0.91
C THR A 83 -3.24 -11.17 2.33
N GLY A 84 -4.35 -11.83 2.65
CA GLY A 84 -4.53 -12.55 3.91
C GLY A 84 -3.50 -13.67 4.08
N CYS A 85 -3.29 -14.49 3.04
CA CYS A 85 -2.27 -15.53 3.05
C CYS A 85 -0.85 -14.95 3.21
N ILE A 86 -0.51 -13.87 2.49
CA ILE A 86 0.79 -13.18 2.64
C ILE A 86 0.97 -12.69 4.08
N CYS A 87 -0.04 -12.04 4.67
CA CYS A 87 0.01 -11.59 6.05
C CYS A 87 0.23 -12.73 7.04
N GLU A 88 -0.48 -13.85 6.87
CA GLU A 88 -0.33 -15.00 7.76
C GLU A 88 1.06 -15.64 7.66
N ILE A 89 1.67 -15.69 6.47
CA ILE A 89 3.05 -16.16 6.32
C ILE A 89 4.01 -15.19 7.02
N VAL A 90 3.93 -13.89 6.69
CA VAL A 90 4.91 -12.88 7.13
C VAL A 90 4.84 -12.60 8.63
N PHE A 91 3.65 -12.58 9.21
CA PHE A 91 3.48 -12.34 10.65
C PHE A 91 3.39 -13.62 11.47
N SER A 92 3.69 -14.78 10.86
CA SER A 92 3.86 -16.04 11.58
C SER A 92 5.10 -15.95 12.49
N PRO A 93 5.07 -16.56 13.69
CA PRO A 93 6.25 -16.70 14.54
C PRO A 93 7.45 -17.39 13.85
N LYS A 94 7.21 -18.08 12.73
CA LYS A 94 8.20 -18.85 11.97
C LYS A 94 8.89 -18.10 10.82
N ILE A 95 8.51 -16.85 10.54
CA ILE A 95 9.03 -16.09 9.37
C ILE A 95 10.56 -15.94 9.35
N SER A 96 11.22 -16.17 10.49
CA SER A 96 12.69 -16.21 10.61
C SER A 96 13.36 -17.27 9.73
N ASN A 97 12.61 -18.18 9.09
CA ASN A 97 13.16 -19.08 8.08
C ASN A 97 13.10 -18.44 6.68
N LYS A 98 14.20 -18.60 5.93
CA LYS A 98 14.37 -18.06 4.58
C LYS A 98 13.29 -18.55 3.60
N GLU A 99 12.81 -19.78 3.79
CA GLU A 99 11.80 -20.40 2.93
C GLU A 99 10.46 -19.67 2.98
N ASP A 100 9.96 -19.33 4.17
CA ASP A 100 8.71 -18.58 4.35
C ASP A 100 8.84 -17.15 3.84
N SER A 101 10.01 -16.52 4.02
CA SER A 101 10.31 -15.20 3.46
C SER A 101 10.30 -15.20 1.92
N ASP A 102 11.01 -16.14 1.30
CA ASP A 102 11.05 -16.33 -0.16
C ASP A 102 9.67 -16.68 -0.73
N LYS A 103 8.89 -17.48 0.00
CA LYS A 103 7.52 -17.85 -0.38
C LYS A 103 6.58 -16.64 -0.36
N ALA A 104 6.58 -15.87 0.72
CA ALA A 104 5.73 -14.68 0.86
C ALA A 104 6.08 -13.61 -0.16
N SER A 105 7.37 -13.35 -0.37
CA SER A 105 7.83 -12.34 -1.33
C SER A 105 7.56 -12.74 -2.77
N ALA A 106 7.66 -14.02 -3.13
CA ALA A 106 7.29 -14.50 -4.45
C ALA A 106 5.79 -14.33 -4.73
N LEU A 107 4.91 -14.68 -3.77
CA LEU A 107 3.47 -14.49 -3.92
C LEU A 107 3.10 -13.00 -3.99
N LEU A 108 3.74 -12.17 -3.17
CA LEU A 108 3.57 -10.72 -3.22
C LEU A 108 4.03 -10.14 -4.56
N LYS A 109 5.14 -10.64 -5.12
CA LYS A 109 5.63 -10.20 -6.42
C LYS A 109 4.62 -10.48 -7.53
N ASN A 110 4.11 -11.72 -7.64
CA ASN A 110 3.08 -12.05 -8.63
C ASN A 110 1.84 -11.16 -8.45
N TYR A 111 1.39 -10.97 -7.21
CA TYR A 111 0.24 -10.11 -6.96
C TYR A 111 0.50 -8.66 -7.35
N ARG A 112 1.68 -8.11 -7.02
CA ARG A 112 2.09 -6.76 -7.41
C ARG A 112 2.13 -6.60 -8.93
N ASP A 113 2.80 -7.51 -9.63
CA ASP A 113 2.99 -7.46 -11.09
C ASP A 113 1.63 -7.44 -11.82
N ASP A 114 0.62 -8.14 -11.29
CA ASP A 114 -0.74 -8.17 -11.86
C ASP A 114 -1.72 -7.19 -11.21
N ALA A 115 -1.32 -6.46 -10.15
CA ALA A 115 -2.25 -5.64 -9.38
C ALA A 115 -2.87 -4.52 -10.21
N LEU A 116 -2.19 -4.04 -11.26
CA LEU A 116 -2.74 -3.10 -12.24
C LEU A 116 -3.96 -3.65 -12.98
N LEU A 117 -3.93 -4.93 -13.35
CA LEU A 117 -5.02 -5.61 -14.03
C LEU A 117 -6.14 -5.99 -13.06
N ILE A 118 -5.77 -6.34 -11.82
CA ILE A 118 -6.66 -6.91 -10.82
C ILE A 118 -7.42 -5.82 -10.06
N ASN A 119 -6.71 -5.08 -9.20
CA ASN A 119 -7.30 -4.06 -8.33
C ASN A 119 -6.20 -3.14 -7.76
N PRO A 120 -5.75 -2.14 -8.54
CA PRO A 120 -4.59 -1.34 -8.17
C PRO A 120 -4.82 -0.48 -6.91
N LYS A 121 -6.06 0.01 -6.73
CA LYS A 121 -6.45 0.79 -5.54
C LYS A 121 -6.41 -0.06 -4.27
N PHE A 122 -6.90 -1.30 -4.33
CA PHE A 122 -6.83 -2.22 -3.20
C PHE A 122 -5.37 -2.53 -2.85
N PHE A 123 -4.56 -2.90 -3.84
CA PHE A 123 -3.15 -3.25 -3.61
C PHE A 123 -2.39 -2.10 -2.94
N ASN A 124 -2.48 -0.89 -3.49
CA ASN A 124 -1.79 0.27 -2.92
C ASN A 124 -2.27 0.52 -1.49
N LYS A 125 -3.57 0.59 -1.22
CA LYS A 125 -4.05 0.76 0.15
C LYS A 125 -3.53 -0.32 1.10
N TRP A 126 -3.61 -1.58 0.68
CA TRP A 126 -3.17 -2.71 1.50
C TRP A 126 -1.67 -2.70 1.77
N ILE A 127 -0.83 -2.40 0.77
CA ILE A 127 0.63 -2.46 0.93
C ILE A 127 1.11 -1.41 1.95
N TYR A 128 0.46 -0.24 2.06
CA TYR A 128 0.76 0.74 3.10
C TYR A 128 0.34 0.27 4.50
N ASP A 129 -0.84 -0.34 4.64
CA ASP A 129 -1.27 -0.88 5.93
C ASP A 129 -0.42 -2.08 6.36
N PHE A 130 -0.02 -2.92 5.41
CA PHE A 130 0.94 -3.99 5.60
C PHE A 130 2.30 -3.44 6.05
N ARG A 131 2.74 -2.34 5.43
CA ARG A 131 3.99 -1.63 5.74
C ARG A 131 4.08 -1.15 7.19
N LYS A 132 2.98 -0.63 7.73
CA LYS A 132 2.89 -0.11 9.11
C LYS A 132 3.20 -1.17 10.19
N ARG A 133 3.13 -2.46 9.85
CA ARG A 133 3.32 -3.58 10.78
C ARG A 133 4.76 -4.09 10.84
N PHE A 134 5.70 -3.54 10.05
CA PHE A 134 7.08 -4.01 9.95
C PHE A 134 8.04 -3.56 11.07
N SER A 135 7.57 -2.85 12.10
CA SER A 135 8.45 -2.36 13.18
C SER A 135 9.24 -3.49 13.89
N SER A 136 8.81 -4.75 13.77
CA SER A 136 9.49 -5.94 14.27
C SER A 136 10.07 -6.88 13.20
N LEU A 137 9.95 -6.56 11.91
CA LEU A 137 10.27 -7.45 10.77
C LEU A 137 11.20 -6.78 9.75
N LEU A 138 12.27 -6.15 10.25
CA LEU A 138 13.21 -5.37 9.45
C LEU A 138 13.97 -6.21 8.42
N ASP A 139 14.31 -7.47 8.72
CA ASP A 139 15.02 -8.33 7.77
C ASP A 139 14.18 -8.65 6.53
N PHE A 140 12.89 -8.93 6.73
CA PHE A 140 11.95 -9.13 5.61
C PHE A 140 11.80 -7.84 4.81
N TRP A 141 11.64 -6.71 5.50
CA TRP A 141 11.54 -5.41 4.84
C TRP A 141 12.77 -5.12 3.95
N LYS A 142 13.97 -5.25 4.48
CA LYS A 142 15.21 -4.94 3.74
C LYS A 142 15.47 -5.92 2.59
N ASN A 143 15.41 -7.22 2.87
CA ASN A 143 15.85 -8.26 1.92
C ASN A 143 14.76 -8.66 0.91
N GLU A 144 13.49 -8.47 1.26
CA GLU A 144 12.38 -8.90 0.42
C GLU A 144 11.64 -7.69 -0.17
N MET A 145 11.21 -6.74 0.66
CA MET A 145 10.39 -5.62 0.17
C MET A 145 11.21 -4.61 -0.62
N VAL A 146 12.32 -4.14 -0.05
CA VAL A 146 13.17 -3.13 -0.67
C VAL A 146 13.98 -3.73 -1.81
N ALA A 147 14.74 -4.80 -1.55
CA ALA A 147 15.64 -5.38 -2.55
C ALA A 147 14.92 -5.99 -3.77
N LYS A 148 13.63 -6.34 -3.67
CA LYS A 148 12.82 -6.85 -4.78
C LYS A 148 11.75 -5.86 -5.25
N GLU A 149 11.84 -4.60 -4.81
CA GLU A 149 10.96 -3.49 -5.22
C GLU A 149 9.45 -3.78 -5.03
N LEU A 150 9.08 -4.52 -3.99
CA LEU A 150 7.71 -4.98 -3.72
C LEU A 150 6.82 -3.91 -3.05
N GLY A 151 7.10 -2.64 -3.32
CA GLY A 151 6.32 -1.54 -2.81
C GLY A 151 5.06 -1.23 -3.61
N PRO A 152 4.33 -0.17 -3.24
CA PRO A 152 3.18 0.33 -3.98
C PRO A 152 3.46 0.51 -5.47
N LEU A 153 2.42 0.32 -6.28
CA LEU A 153 2.38 0.67 -7.69
C LEU A 153 2.50 2.19 -7.82
N TRP A 154 3.29 2.68 -8.78
CA TRP A 154 3.55 4.10 -8.98
C TRP A 154 3.23 4.57 -10.40
N THR A 155 3.36 5.86 -10.66
CA THR A 155 3.09 6.52 -11.95
C THR A 155 3.92 6.00 -13.14
N GLY A 156 5.10 5.42 -12.89
CA GLY A 156 5.86 4.68 -13.91
C GLY A 156 5.17 3.40 -14.40
N ASP A 157 4.26 2.83 -13.59
CA ASP A 157 3.51 1.61 -13.89
C ASP A 157 2.12 1.95 -14.48
N PHE A 158 1.59 3.18 -14.30
CA PHE A 158 0.30 3.62 -14.84
C PHE A 158 0.08 5.16 -14.75
N GLU A 159 -0.39 5.81 -15.82
CA GLU A 159 -0.69 7.26 -15.88
C GLU A 159 -1.91 7.71 -15.03
N LEU A 160 -2.64 6.78 -14.41
CA LEU A 160 -3.92 7.02 -13.72
C LEU A 160 -3.78 7.28 -12.21
N PHE A 161 -2.55 7.28 -11.67
CA PHE A 161 -2.29 7.72 -10.32
C PHE A 161 -1.90 9.19 -10.34
N ASP A 162 -2.77 10.07 -9.83
CA ASP A 162 -2.34 11.42 -9.51
C ASP A 162 -1.21 11.33 -8.48
N ARG A 163 -0.14 12.09 -8.71
CA ARG A 163 1.12 12.15 -7.93
C ARG A 163 0.93 12.54 -6.45
N PHE A 164 -0.32 12.65 -5.97
CA PHE A 164 -0.73 13.32 -4.74
C PHE A 164 -1.31 12.41 -3.66
N ASP A 165 -1.59 11.14 -3.95
CA ASP A 165 -2.14 10.18 -2.98
C ASP A 165 -1.07 9.22 -2.40
N ASP A 166 0.18 9.69 -2.25
CA ASP A 166 1.27 8.89 -1.65
C ASP A 166 1.22 8.94 -0.09
N PRO A 167 0.98 7.83 0.62
CA PRO A 167 0.94 7.65 2.09
C PRO A 167 2.30 7.70 2.81
N GLU A 168 3.19 8.57 2.35
CA GLU A 168 4.40 8.93 3.08
C GLU A 168 4.19 9.54 4.48
N PRO A 169 3.07 10.22 4.80
CA PRO A 169 2.88 10.82 6.12
C PRO A 169 3.02 9.80 7.26
N GLU A 170 2.57 8.56 7.09
CA GLU A 170 2.49 7.63 8.21
C GLU A 170 3.84 7.05 8.67
N VAL A 171 4.80 6.85 7.77
CA VAL A 171 6.16 6.38 8.17
C VAL A 171 6.89 7.49 8.91
N ARG A 172 6.75 8.74 8.44
CA ARG A 172 7.29 9.93 9.10
C ARG A 172 6.74 10.10 10.50
N GLU A 173 5.44 9.87 10.71
CA GLU A 173 4.80 9.91 12.04
C GLU A 173 5.33 8.82 12.98
N VAL A 174 5.52 7.60 12.48
CA VAL A 174 6.11 6.51 13.29
C VAL A 174 7.56 6.82 13.66
N LEU A 175 8.37 7.30 12.70
CA LEU A 175 9.74 7.73 12.94
C LEU A 175 9.79 8.87 13.96
N TRP A 176 8.92 9.86 13.81
CA TRP A 176 8.83 10.99 14.73
C TRP A 176 8.56 10.52 16.16
N LYS A 177 7.57 9.66 16.35
CA LYS A 177 7.25 9.09 17.67
C LYS A 177 8.40 8.25 18.23
N LEU A 178 8.99 7.40 17.38
CA LEU A 178 10.07 6.52 17.81
C LEU A 178 11.31 7.29 18.27
N ILE A 179 11.61 8.42 17.61
CA ILE A 179 12.76 9.29 17.93
C ILE A 179 12.43 10.22 19.10
N PHE A 180 11.22 10.80 19.15
CA PHE A 180 10.93 12.00 19.96
C PHE A 180 9.86 11.83 21.05
N ASP A 181 9.18 10.68 21.18
CA ASP A 181 8.18 10.49 22.26
C ASP A 181 8.82 10.43 23.65
N GLU A 182 10.10 10.05 23.73
CA GLU A 182 10.85 10.01 24.97
C GLU A 182 11.90 11.14 25.00
N PRO A 183 12.25 11.65 26.20
CA PRO A 183 13.27 12.69 26.34
C PRO A 183 14.69 12.21 26.02
N ALA A 184 14.91 10.89 25.96
CA ALA A 184 16.15 10.26 25.57
C ALA A 184 15.87 8.93 24.88
N LEU A 185 16.65 8.59 23.86
CA LEU A 185 16.56 7.32 23.15
C LEU A 185 17.36 6.23 23.86
N SER A 186 16.72 5.11 24.15
CA SER A 186 17.45 3.87 24.43
C SER A 186 18.20 3.40 23.18
N GLU A 187 19.32 2.68 23.38
CA GLU A 187 20.12 2.12 22.28
C GLU A 187 19.27 1.26 21.31
N THR A 188 18.34 0.46 21.86
CA THR A 188 17.43 -0.37 21.06
C THR A 188 16.52 0.48 20.18
N LYS A 189 15.91 1.54 20.73
CA LYS A 189 15.05 2.43 19.93
C LYS A 189 15.84 3.24 18.93
N ALA A 190 17.04 3.71 19.29
CA ALA A 190 17.93 4.41 18.38
C ALA A 190 18.28 3.53 17.18
N LYS A 191 18.61 2.25 17.41
CA LYS A 191 18.87 1.30 16.34
C LYS A 191 17.62 1.08 15.46
N GLN A 192 16.46 0.84 16.06
CA GLN A 192 15.21 0.66 15.31
C GLN A 192 14.83 1.88 14.48
N ALA A 193 15.00 3.09 15.04
CA ALA A 193 14.73 4.34 14.34
C ALA A 193 15.71 4.56 13.19
N ALA A 194 17.00 4.29 13.39
CA ALA A 194 18.00 4.37 12.34
C ALA A 194 17.70 3.39 11.19
N GLU A 195 17.35 2.14 11.54
CA GLU A 195 17.01 1.12 10.56
C GLU A 195 15.75 1.47 9.78
N LEU A 196 14.71 1.99 10.44
CA LEU A 196 13.48 2.46 9.79
C LEU A 196 13.75 3.70 8.92
N LEU A 197 14.58 4.63 9.39
CA LEU A 197 14.93 5.85 8.66
C LEU A 197 15.72 5.54 7.40
N TRP A 198 16.72 4.66 7.49
CA TRP A 198 17.46 4.16 6.33
C TRP A 198 16.50 3.53 5.31
N ALA A 199 15.60 2.68 5.78
CA ALA A 199 14.71 1.98 4.87
C ALA A 199 13.67 2.91 4.23
N TYR A 200 13.26 3.96 4.96
CA TYR A 200 12.44 5.03 4.41
C TYR A 200 13.21 5.85 3.37
N LYS A 201 14.47 6.23 3.66
CA LYS A 201 15.34 6.94 2.72
C LYS A 201 15.48 6.17 1.40
N VAL A 202 15.77 4.87 1.47
CA VAL A 202 15.93 4.03 0.27
C VAL A 202 14.65 3.98 -0.56
N ASP A 203 13.46 3.83 0.06
CA ASP A 203 12.19 3.86 -0.68
C ASP A 203 11.92 5.26 -1.28
N ALA A 204 12.27 6.33 -0.55
CA ALA A 204 12.12 7.70 -1.01
C ALA A 204 13.05 8.06 -2.18
N CYS A 205 14.25 7.46 -2.30
CA CYS A 205 15.13 7.67 -3.46
C CYS A 205 14.44 7.43 -4.80
N PHE A 206 13.48 6.49 -4.85
CA PHE A 206 12.77 6.14 -6.07
C PHE A 206 11.40 6.81 -6.19
N ARG A 207 10.78 7.19 -5.06
CA ARG A 207 9.38 7.62 -5.04
C ARG A 207 9.22 9.13 -4.92
N SER A 208 10.00 9.74 -4.04
CA SER A 208 9.69 11.07 -3.50
C SER A 208 10.86 11.72 -2.79
N PRO A 209 12.03 11.78 -3.44
CA PRO A 209 13.24 12.21 -2.77
C PRO A 209 13.14 13.66 -2.27
N TYR A 210 12.40 14.53 -2.97
CA TYR A 210 12.10 15.89 -2.53
C TYR A 210 11.33 15.93 -1.20
N GLN A 211 10.30 15.10 -1.04
CA GLN A 211 9.50 15.12 0.17
C GLN A 211 10.27 14.58 1.38
N TYR A 212 11.10 13.55 1.15
CA TYR A 212 12.06 13.08 2.17
C TYR A 212 13.04 14.19 2.55
N ASN A 213 13.61 14.89 1.57
CA ASN A 213 14.57 15.97 1.78
C ASN A 213 13.98 17.14 2.57
N ASP A 214 12.74 17.54 2.27
CA ASP A 214 12.03 18.56 3.04
C ASP A 214 11.82 18.10 4.50
N TRP A 215 11.41 16.85 4.69
CA TRP A 215 11.12 16.31 6.02
C TRP A 215 12.38 16.07 6.87
N ILE A 216 13.46 15.52 6.32
CA ILE A 216 14.66 15.16 7.08
C ILE A 216 15.36 16.40 7.67
N VAL A 217 15.19 17.58 7.05
CA VAL A 217 15.61 18.87 7.60
C VAL A 217 14.88 19.16 8.91
N THR A 218 13.57 18.90 8.98
CA THR A 218 12.79 19.07 10.22
C THR A 218 13.26 18.13 11.33
N VAL A 219 13.63 16.89 10.98
CA VAL A 219 14.19 15.91 11.92
C VAL A 219 15.54 16.39 12.46
N ARG A 220 16.44 16.86 11.60
CA ARG A 220 17.73 17.45 12.02
C ARG A 220 17.50 18.57 13.03
N ASP A 221 16.62 19.52 12.72
CA ASP A 221 16.41 20.69 13.56
C ASP A 221 15.81 20.30 14.92
N GLU A 222 14.92 19.31 14.97
CA GLU A 222 14.36 18.82 16.23
C GLU A 222 15.37 17.99 17.04
N LEU A 223 16.24 17.20 16.39
CA LEU A 223 17.36 16.51 17.05
C LEU A 223 18.32 17.49 17.70
N VAL A 224 18.66 18.58 17.00
CA VAL A 224 19.50 19.66 17.49
C VAL A 224 18.84 20.32 18.72
N LYS A 225 17.60 20.79 18.55
CA LYS A 225 16.83 21.49 19.58
C LYS A 225 16.65 20.67 20.87
N ARG A 226 16.48 19.36 20.75
CA ARG A 226 16.33 18.46 21.91
C ARG A 226 17.64 17.83 22.38
N LYS A 227 18.76 18.13 21.71
CA LYS A 227 20.11 17.65 22.03
C LYS A 227 20.27 16.12 21.94
N PHE A 228 19.68 15.52 20.92
CA PHE A 228 19.78 14.09 20.62
C PHE A 228 21.11 13.77 19.90
N VAL A 229 22.23 14.11 20.57
CA VAL A 229 23.58 14.06 20.00
C VAL A 229 23.95 12.65 19.54
N ASP A 230 23.61 11.62 20.32
CA ASP A 230 23.99 10.24 19.99
C ASP A 230 23.23 9.71 18.78
N PHE A 231 21.96 10.08 18.62
CA PHE A 231 21.21 9.73 17.42
C PHE A 231 21.68 10.55 16.20
N TRP A 232 22.06 11.81 16.38
CA TRP A 232 22.66 12.61 15.29
C TRP A 232 23.95 11.98 14.75
N LYS A 233 24.81 11.43 15.62
CA LYS A 233 26.00 10.68 15.16
C LYS A 233 25.60 9.51 14.25
N ILE A 234 24.54 8.78 14.60
CA ILE A 234 24.03 7.69 13.75
C ILE A 234 23.57 8.22 12.38
N VAL A 235 22.87 9.36 12.35
CA VAL A 235 22.43 10.01 11.10
C VAL A 235 23.63 10.38 10.22
N VAL A 236 24.72 10.89 10.81
CA VAL A 236 25.95 11.24 10.09
C VAL A 236 26.68 9.98 9.61
N ASP A 237 26.94 9.03 10.52
CA ASP A 237 27.75 7.84 10.25
C ASP A 237 27.11 6.91 9.20
N GLN A 238 25.78 6.89 9.12
CA GLN A 238 25.02 6.11 8.14
C GLN A 238 24.51 6.93 6.95
N GLU A 239 24.95 8.18 6.82
CA GLU A 239 24.56 9.10 5.73
C GLU A 239 23.03 9.23 5.56
N LEU A 240 22.26 9.28 6.64
CA LEU A 240 20.77 9.30 6.62
C LEU A 240 20.18 10.70 6.35
N GLY A 241 21.01 11.65 5.93
CA GLY A 241 20.60 13.01 5.56
C GLY A 241 19.95 13.08 4.17
N LEU A 242 20.11 14.23 3.51
CA LEU A 242 19.52 14.51 2.20
C LEU A 242 19.91 13.45 1.15
N ILE A 243 18.94 13.10 0.30
CA ILE A 243 19.10 12.29 -0.91
C ILE A 243 19.58 13.18 -2.03
N GLY A 244 20.60 12.77 -2.78
CA GLY A 244 21.07 13.44 -4.00
C GLY A 244 21.33 12.46 -5.16
N SER A 245 22.02 12.95 -6.17
CA SER A 245 22.34 12.29 -7.45
C SER A 245 22.99 10.92 -7.31
N LYS A 246 23.77 10.72 -6.24
CA LYS A 246 24.42 9.43 -5.95
C LYS A 246 23.43 8.29 -5.67
N GLU A 247 22.24 8.63 -5.20
CA GLU A 247 21.27 7.68 -4.67
C GLU A 247 19.95 7.68 -5.44
N SER A 248 19.65 8.73 -6.21
CA SER A 248 18.35 8.96 -6.83
C SER A 248 18.47 9.61 -8.20
N ASP A 249 17.86 8.98 -9.20
CA ASP A 249 17.81 9.46 -10.60
C ASP A 249 16.98 10.75 -10.79
N TYR A 250 16.26 11.21 -9.75
CA TYR A 250 15.55 12.50 -9.78
C TYR A 250 16.48 13.71 -9.70
N PHE A 251 17.73 13.53 -9.28
CA PHE A 251 18.72 14.59 -9.21
C PHE A 251 19.84 14.31 -10.19
N ASP A 252 20.37 15.37 -10.79
CA ASP A 252 21.68 15.33 -11.43
C ASP A 252 22.68 16.11 -10.58
N ASP A 253 23.97 16.01 -10.92
CA ASP A 253 25.05 16.69 -10.20
C ASP A 253 24.89 18.24 -10.16
N MET A 254 23.93 18.82 -10.89
CA MET A 254 23.70 20.27 -11.02
C MET A 254 22.53 20.77 -10.15
N ASP A 255 21.48 19.96 -9.98
CA ASP A 255 20.31 20.23 -9.13
C ASP A 255 20.38 19.55 -7.76
N ASP A 256 21.58 19.11 -7.38
CA ASP A 256 21.83 18.38 -6.15
C ASP A 256 21.59 19.23 -4.89
N PRO A 257 20.88 18.70 -3.88
CA PRO A 257 20.79 19.35 -2.59
C PRO A 257 22.18 19.49 -1.95
N GLU A 258 22.38 20.53 -1.14
CA GLU A 258 23.64 20.76 -0.43
C GLU A 258 23.83 19.78 0.74
N ILE A 259 24.07 18.50 0.42
CA ILE A 259 24.27 17.40 1.37
C ILE A 259 25.36 17.76 2.42
N PRO A 260 26.53 18.31 2.05
CA PRO A 260 27.54 18.67 3.04
C PRO A 260 27.06 19.75 4.02
N GLU A 261 26.27 20.72 3.55
CA GLU A 261 25.78 21.81 4.38
C GLU A 261 24.73 21.31 5.38
N PHE A 262 23.90 20.33 5.00
CA PHE A 262 22.96 19.67 5.93
C PHE A 262 23.66 19.13 7.18
N TYR A 263 24.75 18.39 7.01
CA TYR A 263 25.51 17.81 8.13
C TYR A 263 26.30 18.87 8.90
N LYS A 264 26.84 19.87 8.19
CA LYS A 264 27.56 20.99 8.82
C LYS A 264 26.65 21.78 9.77
N ILE A 265 25.45 22.15 9.34
CA ILE A 265 24.46 22.85 10.15
C ILE A 265 24.15 22.08 11.44
N GLY A 266 23.86 20.77 11.33
CA GLY A 266 23.56 19.95 12.51
C GLY A 266 24.73 19.86 13.49
N ASN A 267 25.94 19.67 12.97
CA ASN A 267 27.16 19.61 13.79
C ASN A 267 27.48 20.93 14.50
N ASP A 268 27.34 22.06 13.81
CA ASP A 268 27.67 23.37 14.37
C ASP A 268 26.66 23.80 15.43
N ASN A 269 25.36 23.56 15.19
CA ASN A 269 24.33 23.90 16.16
C ASN A 269 24.43 23.06 17.44
N LEU A 270 24.73 21.76 17.34
CA LEU A 270 24.97 20.92 18.52
C LEU A 270 26.20 21.35 19.33
N LYS A 271 27.25 21.87 18.68
CA LYS A 271 28.43 22.41 19.37
C LYS A 271 28.11 23.73 20.09
N MET A 272 27.32 24.61 19.48
CA MET A 272 26.99 25.91 20.08
C MET A 272 26.14 25.78 21.35
N GLU A 273 25.25 24.81 21.43
CA GLU A 273 24.40 24.58 22.62
C GLU A 273 25.05 23.73 23.74
N SER A 274 26.30 23.31 23.53
CA SER A 274 27.13 22.60 24.52
C SER A 274 28.09 23.52 25.29
N LYS A 275 28.12 24.81 24.95
CA LYS A 275 28.79 25.89 25.69
C LYS A 275 27.81 26.62 26.59
#